data_AF-A0A1B9Y7P6-F1
#
_entry.id   AF-A0A1B9Y7P6-F1
#
_cell.length_a   1.000
_cell.length_b   1.000
_cell.length_c   1.000
_cell.angle_alpha   90.00
_cell.angle_beta   90.00
_cell.angle_gamma   90.00
#
_symmetry.space_group_name_H-M   'P 1'
#
loop_
_entity.id
_entity.type
_entity.pdbx_description
1 polymer ?
#
loop_
_entity_poly.entity_id
_entity_poly.type
_entity_poly.pdbx_seq_one_letter_code
_entity_poly.pdbx_strand_id
1 'polypeptide(L)'
;MKTITLYKFKDSVSQMMPLLKAKSHLNSLNDLMAINLLDTEIITEYTINIPDDFNFEYCSNEELLELCKTSKSFIDHHFVTTLNDYDVI
;
A
#
# COMPACT_ATOMS: atom_id res chain seq x y z
N MET A 1 -19.39 -6.49 19.22
CA MET A 1 -18.49 -5.69 18.35
C MET A 1 -17.80 -6.66 17.44
N LYS A 2 -17.67 -6.34 16.16
CA LYS A 2 -16.94 -7.16 15.18
C LYS A 2 -15.77 -6.39 14.62
N THR A 3 -14.71 -7.10 14.28
CA THR A 3 -13.53 -6.53 13.62
C THR A 3 -13.64 -6.77 12.12
N ILE A 4 -13.42 -5.73 11.33
CA ILE A 4 -13.41 -5.80 9.87
C ILE A 4 -12.09 -5.26 9.35
N THR A 5 -11.77 -5.66 8.12
CA THR A 5 -10.61 -5.18 7.39
C THR A 5 -11.09 -4.44 6.14
N LEU A 6 -10.66 -3.19 5.97
CA LEU A 6 -10.90 -2.39 4.77
C LEU A 6 -9.59 -2.20 4.01
N TYR A 7 -9.65 -2.31 2.68
CA TYR A 7 -8.52 -2.06 1.79
C TYR A 7 -8.78 -0.80 0.99
N LYS A 8 -7.83 0.13 1.05
CA LYS A 8 -7.84 1.34 0.24
C LYS A 8 -6.71 1.27 -0.78
N PHE A 9 -7.09 1.22 -2.04
CA PHE A 9 -6.17 1.37 -3.16
C PHE A 9 -5.83 2.85 -3.29
N LYS A 10 -4.55 3.17 -3.28
CA LYS A 10 -4.04 4.52 -3.53
C LYS A 10 -3.46 4.55 -4.93
N ASP A 11 -3.69 5.64 -5.66
CA ASP A 11 -3.07 5.86 -6.98
C ASP A 11 -1.55 5.68 -6.90
N SER A 12 -0.96 5.13 -7.96
CA SER A 12 0.46 4.80 -8.04
C SER A 12 1.33 5.96 -7.55
N VAL A 13 2.21 5.68 -6.60
CA VAL A 13 3.17 6.65 -6.06
C VAL A 13 4.56 6.27 -6.53
N SER A 14 5.23 7.18 -7.22
CA SER A 14 6.66 7.03 -7.52
C SER A 14 7.43 7.26 -6.23
N GLN A 15 8.00 6.19 -5.67
CA GLN A 15 8.74 6.25 -4.41
C GLN A 15 10.17 5.79 -4.64
N MET A 16 11.11 6.52 -4.04
CA MET A 16 12.52 6.11 -3.98
C MET A 16 12.63 4.98 -2.96
N MET A 17 12.35 3.74 -3.39
CA MET A 17 12.51 2.56 -2.54
C MET A 17 13.93 2.00 -2.70
N PRO A 18 14.72 1.91 -1.62
CA PRO A 18 15.97 1.16 -1.67
C PRO A 18 15.60 -0.32 -1.81
N LEU A 19 15.56 -0.81 -3.05
CA LEU A 19 15.51 -2.23 -3.31
C LEU A 19 16.81 -2.85 -2.79
N LEU A 20 16.78 -3.29 -1.53
CA LEU A 20 17.83 -4.12 -0.94
C LEU A 20 17.78 -5.48 -1.62
N LYS A 21 18.28 -5.58 -2.85
CA LYS A 21 18.67 -6.87 -3.40
C LYS A 21 19.71 -7.42 -2.44
N ALA A 22 19.55 -8.65 -1.96
CA ALA A 22 20.37 -9.29 -0.93
C ALA A 22 21.89 -9.39 -1.21
N LYS A 23 22.40 -8.74 -2.26
CA LYS A 23 23.81 -8.63 -2.66
C LYS A 23 24.26 -7.22 -3.06
N SER A 24 23.48 -6.17 -2.85
CA SER A 24 23.94 -4.80 -3.15
C SER A 24 24.78 -4.28 -1.98
N HIS A 25 26.09 -4.54 -2.03
CA HIS A 25 27.03 -3.73 -1.27
C HIS A 25 26.94 -2.29 -1.83
N LEU A 26 26.22 -1.41 -1.13
CA LEU A 26 26.15 0.02 -1.44
C LEU A 26 27.50 0.66 -1.11
N ASN A 27 28.49 0.45 -1.97
CA ASN A 27 29.89 0.86 -1.73
C ASN A 27 30.20 2.25 -2.31
N SER A 28 29.31 2.83 -3.13
CA SER A 28 29.52 4.17 -3.70
C SER A 28 28.25 5.02 -3.75
N LEU A 29 28.42 6.35 -3.76
CA LEU A 29 27.34 7.31 -3.94
C LEU A 29 26.58 7.10 -5.27
N ASN A 30 27.28 6.54 -6.27
CA ASN A 30 26.72 6.22 -7.59
C ASN A 30 25.77 5.01 -7.53
N ASP A 31 26.05 4.03 -6.65
CA ASP A 31 25.15 2.90 -6.39
C ASP A 31 23.89 3.33 -5.63
N LEU A 32 23.99 4.38 -4.81
CA LEU A 32 22.86 5.00 -4.12
C LEU A 32 21.98 5.83 -5.09
N MET A 33 22.61 6.47 -6.09
CA MET A 33 21.91 7.13 -7.20
C MET A 33 21.26 6.13 -8.17
N ALA A 34 21.75 4.88 -8.20
CA ALA A 34 21.14 3.76 -8.92
C ALA A 34 19.96 3.12 -8.16
N ILE A 35 19.53 3.68 -7.02
CA ILE A 35 18.23 3.37 -6.44
C ILE A 35 17.19 3.89 -7.42
N ASN A 36 16.75 2.99 -8.31
CA ASN A 36 15.73 3.29 -9.30
C ASN A 36 14.51 3.88 -8.59
N LEU A 37 14.08 5.07 -9.03
CA LEU A 37 12.72 5.52 -8.76
C LEU A 37 11.81 4.48 -9.40
N LEU A 38 11.04 3.79 -8.56
CA LEU A 38 10.10 2.79 -9.02
C LEU A 38 8.70 3.33 -8.77
N ASP A 39 7.87 3.18 -9.77
CA ASP A 39 6.44 3.29 -9.56
C ASP A 39 6.01 2.14 -8.66
N THR A 40 5.30 2.52 -7.61
CA THR A 40 4.77 1.57 -6.63
C THR A 40 3.28 1.79 -6.50
N GLU A 41 2.52 0.70 -6.55
CA GLU A 41 1.13 0.72 -6.14
C GLU A 41 1.08 0.52 -4.63
N ILE A 42 0.33 1.37 -3.93
CA ILE A 42 0.19 1.31 -2.47
C ILE A 42 -1.24 0.89 -2.15
N ILE A 43 -1.35 -0.21 -1.40
CA ILE A 43 -2.62 -0.66 -0.82
C ILE A 43 -2.52 -0.47 0.69
N THR A 44 -3.37 0.38 1.25
CA THR A 44 -3.46 0.56 2.70
C THR A 44 -4.55 -0.35 3.28
N GLU A 45 -4.16 -1.20 4.21
CA GLU A 45 -5.06 -2.07 4.98
C GLU A 45 -5.41 -1.39 6.32
N TYR A 46 -6.70 -1.31 6.63
CA TYR A 46 -7.23 -0.76 7.88
C TYR A 46 -7.97 -1.84 8.66
N THR A 47 -7.59 -2.05 9.93
CA THR A 47 -8.32 -2.93 10.86
C THR A 47 -9.22 -2.10 11.77
N ILE A 48 -10.53 -2.22 11.62
CA ILE A 48 -11.51 -1.35 12.31
C ILE A 48 -12.47 -2.21 13.14
N ASN A 49 -12.78 -1.74 14.35
CA ASN A 49 -13.81 -2.34 15.20
C ASN A 49 -15.13 -1.60 15.01
N ILE A 50 -16.16 -2.32 14.60
CA ILE A 50 -17.48 -1.78 14.31
C ILE A 50 -18.57 -2.45 15.19
N PRO A 51 -19.73 -1.80 15.37
CA PRO A 51 -20.90 -2.42 15.98
C PRO A 51 -21.35 -3.69 15.22
N ASP A 52 -21.99 -4.64 15.91
CA ASP A 52 -22.44 -5.89 15.26
C ASP A 52 -23.53 -5.63 14.21
N ASP A 53 -24.37 -4.62 14.46
CA ASP A 53 -25.47 -4.13 13.63
C ASP A 53 -25.03 -3.36 12.37
N PHE A 54 -23.73 -3.05 12.23
CA PHE A 54 -23.22 -2.35 11.07
C PHE A 54 -23.43 -3.18 9.78
N ASN A 55 -24.01 -2.56 8.75
CA ASN A 55 -24.22 -3.16 7.44
C ASN A 55 -23.52 -2.35 6.34
N PHE A 56 -22.65 -3.02 5.59
CA PHE A 56 -21.91 -2.44 4.47
C PHE A 56 -22.81 -1.96 3.32
N GLU A 57 -23.94 -2.64 3.08
CA GLU A 57 -24.85 -2.29 1.98
C GLU A 57 -25.50 -0.90 2.13
N TYR A 58 -25.52 -0.37 3.37
CA TYR A 58 -26.06 0.95 3.69
C TYR A 58 -24.97 2.01 3.88
N CYS A 59 -23.70 1.67 3.66
CA CYS A 59 -22.59 2.61 3.79
C CYS A 59 -22.13 3.10 2.43
N SER A 60 -22.06 4.41 2.26
CA SER A 60 -21.42 5.04 1.12
C SER A 60 -19.89 4.89 1.18
N ASN A 61 -19.23 5.03 0.03
CA ASN A 61 -17.76 5.05 -0.03
C ASN A 61 -17.16 6.17 0.82
N GLU A 62 -17.83 7.32 0.94
CA GLU A 62 -17.39 8.44 1.77
C GLU A 62 -17.41 8.06 3.26
N GLU A 63 -18.44 7.37 3.72
CA GLU A 63 -18.53 6.86 5.09
C GLU A 63 -17.48 5.78 5.36
N LEU A 64 -17.20 4.89 4.40
CA LEU A 64 -16.12 3.92 4.52
C LEU A 64 -14.74 4.59 4.61
N LEU A 65 -14.52 5.69 3.86
CA LEU A 65 -13.29 6.48 3.96
C LEU A 65 -13.15 7.16 5.32
N GLU A 66 -14.24 7.69 5.89
CA GLU A 66 -14.22 8.22 7.26
C GLU A 66 -13.94 7.13 8.29
N LEU A 67 -14.50 5.93 8.12
CA LEU A 67 -14.21 4.79 8.99
C LEU A 67 -12.72 4.42 8.97
N CYS A 68 -12.07 4.43 7.80
CA CYS A 68 -10.63 4.23 7.70
C CYS A 68 -9.83 5.24 8.54
N LYS A 69 -10.28 6.50 8.64
CA LYS A 69 -9.62 7.52 9.50
C LYS A 69 -9.77 7.25 10.99
N THR A 70 -10.78 6.48 11.40
CA THR A 70 -10.97 6.07 12.81
C THR A 70 -10.08 4.91 13.23
N SER A 71 -9.45 4.22 12.26
CA SER A 71 -8.54 3.12 12.55
C SER A 71 -7.31 3.61 13.32
N LYS A 72 -6.96 2.90 14.41
CA LYS A 72 -5.75 3.18 15.20
C LYS A 72 -4.48 2.61 14.56
N SER A 73 -4.63 1.68 13.62
CA SER A 73 -3.51 0.99 12.97
C SER A 73 -3.86 0.71 11.51
N PHE A 74 -2.87 0.90 10.65
CA PHE A 74 -2.95 0.57 9.24
C PHE A 74 -1.62 -0.03 8.78
N ILE A 75 -1.67 -0.82 7.72
CA ILE A 75 -0.50 -1.43 7.08
C ILE A 75 -0.48 -0.97 5.63
N ASP A 76 0.61 -0.32 5.21
CA ASP A 76 0.82 0.05 3.82
C ASP A 76 1.59 -1.06 3.09
N HIS A 77 0.91 -1.75 2.19
CA HIS A 77 1.49 -2.74 1.30
C HIS A 77 1.99 -2.03 0.04
N HIS A 78 3.29 -2.13 -0.23
CA HIS A 78 3.93 -1.50 -1.38
C HIS A 78 4.24 -2.56 -2.43
N PHE A 79 3.61 -2.45 -3.60
CA PHE A 79 3.82 -3.34 -4.73
C PHE A 79 4.63 -2.60 -5.78
N VAL A 80 5.77 -3.16 -6.17
CA VAL A 80 6.57 -2.62 -7.27
C VAL A 80 5.88 -2.96 -8.58
N THR A 81 5.43 -1.96 -9.32
CA THR A 81 4.92 -2.17 -10.67
C THR A 81 6.11 -2.16 -11.62
N THR A 82 6.69 -3.32 -11.89
CA THR A 82 7.78 -3.43 -12.84
C THR A 82 7.28 -3.04 -14.24
N LEU A 83 7.71 -1.88 -14.73
CA LEU A 83 7.67 -1.46 -16.13
C LEU A 83 8.60 -2.35 -16.98
N ASN A 84 8.28 -3.63 -17.11
CA ASN A 84 8.90 -4.47 -18.12
C ASN A 84 7.79 -5.25 -18.81
N ASP A 85 7.45 -4.83 -20.02
CA ASP A 85 6.54 -5.45 -20.99
C ASP A 85 7.01 -6.85 -21.45
N TYR A 86 7.72 -7.60 -20.61
CA TYR A 86 8.34 -8.89 -20.92
C TYR A 86 7.78 -10.07 -20.12
N ASP A 87 6.73 -9.86 -19.34
CA ASP A 87 5.96 -11.00 -18.81
C ASP A 87 4.84 -11.35 -19.79
N VAL A 88 5.25 -11.98 -20.90
CA VAL A 88 4.36 -12.74 -21.77
C VAL A 88 3.91 -13.98 -21.00
N ILE A 89 2.58 -14.10 -20.82
CA ILE A 89 1.88 -15.26 -20.23
C ILE A 89 2.08 -16.50 -21.11
#